data_AF-A0A4D9DL64-F1
#
_entry.id   AF-A0A4D9DL64-F1
#
_cell.length_a   1.000
_cell.length_b   1.000
_cell.length_c   1.000
_cell.angle_alpha   90.00
_cell.angle_beta   90.00
_cell.angle_gamma   90.00
#
_symmetry.space_group_name_H-M   'P 1'
#
loop_
_entity.id
_entity.type
_entity.pdbx_description
1 polymer ?
#
loop_
_entity_poly.entity_id
_entity_poly.type
_entity_poly.pdbx_seq_one_letter_code
_entity_poly.pdbx_strand_id
1 'polypeptide(L)'
;MGGGGDSSPLHSVLANVEVTLNMLADSVLIEQPPLRRRKLEHLITELVHQRDVTRSLIKSKIDNSKSFEWLSQMRFYFDPKQTDVLQQLSIQMANAKFNYGFEYLGVQDKLVQTPLTDRCYLTMTQALEARLGGSPFGPAGTGKTESVKALGHQLGRFVLVFNCGETFDFQAMGRIFVGLCQVGAWGCFDEFNRLEERMLSAVSQQVQCIQEALREHCNPNYDKTSTPITCELLNKQVKVNPDMAIFVTMNPGYVGRSNLPDNLKKLFRSLAMTKPDCQLIAQVMLYSQGFRTAEVLANKIVPFFKLCDEQLSSQSHYDFGLRALKSVLISAGNVKRERIQKIKREKRERGEVVDEGEIAENLPEQEILIQCVCESMVPKLVAEDIPLLFSLLSYVFPGVQYHRGEMTALREELKKVCQEMYLTYGDGEEVGGMWVEKVHCDSCKSYNVELTKVHVTLSIFLDTEIDRIPKISFNFVIPD
;
A
#
# COMPACT_ATOMS: atom_id res chain seq x y z
N MET A 1 -35.90 -1.02 29.95
CA MET A 1 -35.87 -2.47 29.66
C MET A 1 -34.98 -2.66 28.45
N GLY A 2 -33.74 -3.09 28.65
CA GLY A 2 -32.77 -3.29 27.57
C GLY A 2 -33.09 -4.58 26.83
N GLY A 3 -33.53 -4.46 25.58
CA GLY A 3 -33.62 -5.59 24.67
C GLY A 3 -32.21 -6.00 24.30
N GLY A 4 -31.68 -7.03 24.96
CA GLY A 4 -30.52 -7.75 24.44
C GLY A 4 -30.96 -8.45 23.16
N GLY A 5 -30.76 -7.79 22.01
CA GLY A 5 -30.98 -8.40 20.71
C GLY A 5 -30.13 -9.66 20.60
N ASP A 6 -30.72 -10.73 20.08
CA ASP A 6 -30.02 -11.98 19.81
C ASP A 6 -28.85 -11.70 18.85
N SER A 7 -27.61 -11.77 19.35
CA SER A 7 -26.41 -11.54 18.55
C SER A 7 -26.05 -12.74 17.66
N SER A 8 -26.79 -13.85 17.76
CA SER A 8 -26.59 -15.07 16.99
C SER A 8 -26.44 -14.84 15.47
N PRO A 9 -27.23 -13.96 14.81
CA PRO A 9 -27.06 -13.71 13.37
C PRO A 9 -25.71 -13.07 13.01
N LEU A 10 -25.20 -12.13 13.83
CA LEU A 10 -23.89 -11.51 13.59
C LEU A 10 -22.74 -12.51 13.81
N HIS A 11 -22.87 -13.38 14.82
CA HIS A 11 -21.92 -14.47 15.04
C HIS A 11 -21.89 -15.46 13.87
N SER A 12 -23.04 -15.76 13.25
CA SER A 12 -23.10 -16.60 12.04
C SER A 12 -22.36 -15.96 10.86
N VAL A 13 -22.53 -14.65 10.64
CA VAL A 13 -21.79 -13.92 9.59
C VAL A 13 -20.28 -13.97 9.88
N LEU A 14 -19.86 -13.72 11.12
CA LEU A 14 -18.45 -13.80 11.51
C LEU A 14 -17.85 -15.18 11.23
N ALA A 15 -18.55 -16.25 11.62
CA ALA A 15 -18.11 -17.62 11.38
C ALA A 15 -17.96 -17.93 9.88
N ASN A 16 -18.89 -17.48 9.05
CA ASN A 16 -18.81 -17.66 7.59
C ASN A 16 -17.61 -16.92 6.98
N VAL A 17 -17.33 -15.71 7.43
CA VAL A 17 -16.16 -14.93 6.98
C VAL A 17 -14.87 -15.60 7.40
N GLU A 18 -14.77 -16.09 8.65
CA GLU A 18 -13.59 -16.78 9.16
C GLU A 18 -13.32 -18.10 8.42
N VAL A 19 -14.36 -18.90 8.18
CA VAL A 19 -14.26 -20.14 7.39
C VAL A 19 -13.79 -19.86 5.96
N THR A 20 -14.32 -18.81 5.32
CA THR A 20 -13.89 -18.39 3.98
C THR A 20 -12.45 -17.90 3.96
N LEU A 21 -12.03 -17.13 4.97
CA LEU A 21 -10.66 -16.65 5.11
C LEU A 21 -9.66 -17.81 5.24
N ASN A 22 -9.98 -18.82 6.05
CA ASN A 22 -9.11 -19.99 6.21
C ASN A 22 -8.95 -20.73 4.88
N MET A 23 -10.05 -20.98 4.15
CA MET A 23 -9.99 -21.60 2.82
C MET A 23 -9.16 -20.78 1.81
N LEU A 24 -9.25 -19.46 1.85
CA LEU A 24 -8.46 -18.59 0.96
C LEU A 24 -6.98 -18.55 1.35
N ALA A 25 -6.67 -18.56 2.65
CA ALA A 25 -5.29 -18.61 3.13
C ALA A 25 -4.60 -19.89 2.66
N ASP A 26 -5.26 -21.05 2.76
CA ASP A 26 -4.74 -22.31 2.23
C ASP A 26 -4.61 -22.26 0.69
N SER A 27 -5.58 -21.65 0.00
CA SER A 27 -5.54 -21.50 -1.46
C SER A 27 -4.37 -20.64 -1.97
N VAL A 28 -3.93 -19.64 -1.19
CA VAL A 28 -2.80 -18.76 -1.54
C VAL A 28 -1.45 -19.45 -1.39
N LEU A 29 -1.37 -20.42 -0.48
CA LEU A 29 -0.18 -21.24 -0.27
C LEU A 29 0.07 -22.20 -1.44
N ILE A 30 -1.00 -22.63 -2.11
CA ILE A 30 -0.93 -23.46 -3.32
C ILE A 30 -0.37 -22.64 -4.50
N GLU A 31 0.25 -23.34 -5.45
CA GLU A 31 0.68 -22.72 -6.70
C GLU A 31 -0.51 -22.17 -7.50
N GLN A 32 -0.61 -20.84 -7.55
CA GLN A 32 -1.63 -20.12 -8.29
C GLN A 32 -1.03 -19.33 -9.46
N PRO A 33 -1.78 -19.18 -10.58
CA PRO A 33 -1.44 -18.22 -11.61
C PRO A 33 -1.30 -16.80 -11.03
N PRO A 34 -0.34 -15.97 -11.50
CA PRO A 34 -0.06 -14.64 -10.92
C PRO A 34 -1.30 -13.73 -10.80
N LEU A 35 -2.18 -13.78 -11.80
CA LEU A 35 -3.43 -12.99 -11.79
C LEU A 35 -4.42 -13.50 -10.73
N ARG A 36 -4.57 -14.82 -10.60
CA ARG A 36 -5.47 -15.41 -9.60
C ARG A 36 -4.95 -15.16 -8.19
N ARG A 37 -3.64 -15.22 -7.98
CA ARG A 37 -3.01 -14.88 -6.70
C ARG A 37 -3.36 -13.46 -6.25
N ARG A 38 -3.18 -12.45 -7.11
CA ARG A 38 -3.57 -11.07 -6.78
C ARG A 38 -5.05 -10.94 -6.44
N LYS A 39 -5.94 -11.65 -7.14
CA LYS A 39 -7.37 -11.68 -6.81
C LYS A 39 -7.64 -12.27 -5.42
N LEU A 40 -6.94 -13.35 -5.05
CA LEU A 40 -7.05 -13.96 -3.71
C LEU A 40 -6.54 -13.00 -2.63
N GLU A 41 -5.38 -12.37 -2.83
CA GLU A 41 -4.81 -11.39 -1.90
C GLU A 41 -5.80 -10.23 -1.64
N HIS A 42 -6.47 -9.73 -2.68
CA HIS A 42 -7.47 -8.67 -2.54
C HIS A 42 -8.71 -9.15 -1.79
N LEU A 43 -9.19 -10.36 -2.08
CA LEU A 43 -10.36 -10.92 -1.41
C LEU A 43 -10.07 -11.20 0.07
N ILE A 44 -8.87 -11.70 0.40
CA ILE A 44 -8.42 -11.86 1.78
C ILE A 44 -8.39 -10.51 2.49
N THR A 45 -7.83 -9.47 1.86
CA THR A 45 -7.78 -8.12 2.43
C THR A 45 -9.18 -7.60 2.77
N GLU A 46 -10.14 -7.79 1.86
CA GLU A 46 -11.53 -7.37 2.07
C GLU A 46 -12.23 -8.19 3.18
N LEU A 47 -12.06 -9.52 3.18
CA LEU A 47 -12.68 -10.39 4.19
C LEU A 47 -12.08 -10.20 5.58
N VAL A 48 -10.79 -9.87 5.69
CA VAL A 48 -10.17 -9.48 6.98
C VAL A 48 -10.83 -8.21 7.50
N HIS A 49 -11.05 -7.21 6.65
CA HIS A 49 -11.78 -6.00 7.05
C HIS A 49 -13.22 -6.33 7.49
N GLN A 50 -13.96 -7.16 6.73
CA GLN A 50 -15.33 -7.57 7.08
C GLN A 50 -15.39 -8.34 8.41
N ARG A 51 -14.41 -9.21 8.68
CA ARG A 51 -14.27 -9.90 9.97
C ARG A 51 -14.09 -8.90 11.10
N ASP A 52 -13.18 -7.94 10.95
CA ASP A 52 -12.85 -6.96 11.99
C ASP A 52 -14.01 -5.99 12.26
N VAL A 53 -14.72 -5.58 11.20
CA VAL A 53 -15.99 -4.84 11.32
C VAL A 53 -17.00 -5.67 12.10
N THR A 54 -17.24 -6.92 11.72
CA THR A 54 -18.23 -7.79 12.38
C THR A 54 -17.90 -8.00 13.87
N ARG A 55 -16.62 -8.24 14.20
CA ARG A 55 -16.13 -8.31 15.59
C ARG A 55 -16.40 -7.01 16.35
N SER A 56 -16.17 -5.87 15.73
CA SER A 56 -16.45 -4.55 16.31
C SER A 56 -17.95 -4.36 16.58
N LEU A 57 -18.82 -4.72 15.62
CA LEU A 57 -20.27 -4.62 15.77
C LEU A 57 -20.80 -5.50 16.92
N ILE A 58 -20.30 -6.73 17.03
CA ILE A 58 -20.63 -7.66 18.14
C ILE A 58 -20.17 -7.09 19.48
N LYS A 59 -18.93 -6.60 19.56
CA LYS A 59 -18.37 -6.02 20.79
C LYS A 59 -19.16 -4.79 21.25
N SER A 60 -19.62 -3.97 20.31
CA SER A 60 -20.44 -2.78 20.56
C SER A 60 -21.91 -3.10 20.88
N LYS A 61 -22.33 -4.38 20.82
CA LYS A 61 -23.70 -4.84 21.14
C LYS A 61 -24.79 -4.05 20.40
N ILE A 62 -24.59 -3.87 19.10
CA ILE A 62 -25.52 -3.12 18.26
C ILE A 62 -26.85 -3.87 18.15
N ASP A 63 -27.95 -3.12 18.28
CA ASP A 63 -29.31 -3.64 18.32
C ASP A 63 -30.13 -3.29 17.07
N ASN A 64 -29.66 -2.37 16.22
CA ASN A 64 -30.42 -1.90 15.06
C ASN A 64 -29.53 -1.49 13.87
N SER A 65 -30.10 -1.59 12.66
CA SER A 65 -29.41 -1.25 11.39
C SER A 65 -29.22 0.26 11.15
N LYS A 66 -29.70 1.11 12.06
CA LYS A 66 -29.51 2.57 12.04
C LYS A 66 -28.43 3.04 13.02
N SER A 67 -27.81 2.13 13.78
CA SER A 67 -26.69 2.47 14.67
C SER A 67 -25.52 3.02 13.85
N PHE A 68 -24.89 4.07 14.37
CA PHE A 68 -23.83 4.78 13.68
C PHE A 68 -22.62 3.89 13.41
N GLU A 69 -22.31 2.94 14.31
CA GLU A 69 -21.24 1.97 14.15
C GLU A 69 -21.40 1.15 12.86
N TRP A 70 -22.63 0.79 12.48
CA TRP A 70 -22.91 0.16 11.20
C TRP A 70 -22.99 1.17 10.04
N LEU A 71 -23.69 2.29 10.24
CA LEU A 71 -23.85 3.30 9.19
C LEU A 71 -22.52 3.91 8.75
N SER A 72 -21.54 4.03 9.65
CA SER A 72 -20.22 4.59 9.38
C SER A 72 -19.36 3.72 8.46
N GLN A 73 -19.70 2.44 8.30
CA GLN A 73 -19.02 1.53 7.37
C GLN A 73 -19.52 1.74 5.93
N MET A 74 -18.70 1.34 4.96
CA MET A 74 -19.12 1.31 3.56
C MET A 74 -20.03 0.10 3.32
N ARG A 75 -21.29 0.36 2.95
CA ARG A 75 -22.33 -0.65 2.82
C ARG A 75 -22.76 -0.79 1.37
N PHE A 76 -22.85 -2.02 0.90
CA PHE A 76 -23.24 -2.36 -0.47
C PHE A 76 -24.66 -2.92 -0.49
N TYR A 77 -25.47 -2.44 -1.42
CA TYR A 77 -26.86 -2.89 -1.62
C TYR A 77 -27.07 -3.22 -3.09
N PHE A 78 -27.65 -4.38 -3.34
CA PHE A 78 -28.01 -4.83 -4.67
C PHE A 78 -29.52 -5.06 -4.75
N ASP A 79 -30.22 -4.30 -5.60
CA ASP A 79 -31.66 -4.44 -5.82
C ASP A 79 -31.94 -5.07 -7.20
N PRO A 80 -32.26 -6.37 -7.25
CA PRO A 80 -32.54 -7.06 -8.53
C PRO A 80 -33.85 -6.61 -9.18
N LYS A 81 -34.71 -5.86 -8.46
CA LYS A 81 -35.98 -5.35 -9.00
C LYS A 81 -35.82 -4.02 -9.72
N GLN A 82 -34.70 -3.33 -9.55
CA GLN A 82 -34.40 -2.10 -10.26
C GLN A 82 -34.25 -2.39 -11.76
N THR A 83 -35.01 -1.66 -12.59
CA THR A 83 -35.07 -1.86 -14.04
C THR A 83 -33.83 -1.33 -14.75
N ASP A 84 -33.22 -0.27 -14.22
CA ASP A 84 -31.93 0.24 -14.73
C ASP A 84 -30.78 -0.56 -14.11
N VAL A 85 -30.16 -1.42 -14.92
CA VAL A 85 -29.03 -2.28 -14.51
C VAL A 85 -27.88 -1.48 -13.92
N LEU A 86 -27.62 -0.27 -14.43
CA LEU A 86 -26.54 0.59 -13.95
C LEU A 86 -26.84 1.21 -12.57
N GLN A 87 -28.06 1.10 -12.08
CA GLN A 87 -28.49 1.58 -10.76
C GLN A 87 -28.86 0.45 -9.79
N GLN A 88 -28.68 -0.82 -10.19
CA GLN A 88 -28.95 -1.97 -9.32
C GLN A 88 -28.01 -2.05 -8.12
N LEU A 89 -26.75 -1.62 -8.29
CA LEU A 89 -25.74 -1.58 -7.23
C LEU A 89 -25.63 -0.17 -6.66
N SER A 90 -25.92 -0.03 -5.37
CA SER A 90 -25.71 1.21 -4.63
C SER A 90 -24.77 1.01 -3.43
N ILE A 91 -23.98 2.04 -3.16
CA ILE A 91 -23.01 2.07 -2.07
C ILE A 91 -23.41 3.21 -1.14
N GLN A 92 -23.47 2.93 0.16
CA GLN A 92 -23.88 3.89 1.16
C GLN A 92 -22.85 4.00 2.28
N MET A 93 -22.63 5.22 2.75
CA MET A 93 -21.77 5.50 3.89
C MET A 93 -22.36 6.67 4.68
N ALA A 94 -22.68 6.43 5.95
CA ALA A 94 -23.58 7.24 6.76
C ALA A 94 -24.88 7.56 6.00
N ASN A 95 -25.19 8.85 5.79
CA ASN A 95 -26.33 9.34 5.00
C ASN A 95 -26.06 9.45 3.50
N ALA A 96 -24.82 9.25 3.04
CA ALA A 96 -24.48 9.38 1.63
C ALA A 96 -24.87 8.11 0.85
N LYS A 97 -25.39 8.29 -0.36
CA LYS A 97 -25.76 7.22 -1.30
C LYS A 97 -25.16 7.49 -2.67
N PHE A 98 -24.46 6.50 -3.21
CA PHE A 98 -23.80 6.55 -4.51
C PHE A 98 -24.25 5.36 -5.36
N ASN A 99 -24.43 5.58 -6.66
CA ASN A 99 -24.50 4.49 -7.63
C ASN A 99 -23.07 4.05 -7.97
N TYR A 100 -22.86 2.76 -8.22
CA TYR A 100 -21.56 2.28 -8.68
C TYR A 100 -21.27 2.78 -10.10
N GLY A 101 -20.05 3.25 -10.36
CA GLY A 101 -19.70 3.86 -11.65
C GLY A 101 -19.35 2.89 -12.78
N PHE A 102 -19.19 1.59 -12.50
CA PHE A 102 -18.89 0.55 -13.49
C PHE A 102 -17.64 0.78 -14.37
N GLU A 103 -16.71 1.62 -13.94
CA GLU A 103 -15.41 1.77 -14.60
C GLU A 103 -14.63 0.45 -14.53
N TYR A 104 -14.06 0.01 -15.65
CA TYR A 104 -13.22 -1.20 -15.67
C TYR A 104 -11.82 -0.90 -15.14
N LEU A 105 -11.58 -1.29 -13.89
CA LEU A 105 -10.30 -1.03 -13.21
C LEU A 105 -9.25 -2.12 -13.46
N GLY A 106 -9.66 -3.32 -13.87
CA GLY A 106 -8.79 -4.50 -13.87
C GLY A 106 -8.38 -4.94 -12.46
N VAL A 107 -7.23 -5.63 -12.33
CA VAL A 107 -6.70 -6.08 -11.03
C VAL A 107 -5.66 -5.06 -10.53
N GLN A 108 -6.16 -4.04 -9.84
CA GLN A 108 -5.37 -2.97 -9.19
C GLN A 108 -4.94 -3.38 -7.79
N ASP A 109 -3.80 -2.90 -7.31
CA ASP A 109 -3.37 -3.12 -5.92
C ASP A 109 -4.45 -2.66 -4.93
N LYS A 110 -4.82 -3.52 -4.00
CA LYS A 110 -5.78 -3.22 -2.93
C LYS A 110 -5.06 -2.57 -1.75
N LEU A 111 -5.59 -1.43 -1.28
CA LEU A 111 -5.16 -0.79 -0.05
C LEU A 111 -5.78 -1.52 1.15
N VAL A 112 -5.00 -1.77 2.20
CA VAL A 112 -5.51 -2.32 3.46
C VAL A 112 -6.39 -1.28 4.14
N GLN A 113 -7.62 -1.67 4.48
CA GLN A 113 -8.55 -0.81 5.21
C GLN A 113 -8.23 -0.82 6.71
N THR A 114 -7.80 0.33 7.20
CA THR A 114 -7.51 0.64 8.60
C THR A 114 -8.52 1.66 9.14
N PRO A 115 -8.62 1.85 10.47
CA PRO A 115 -9.46 2.90 11.04
C PRO A 115 -9.18 4.31 10.48
N LEU A 116 -7.91 4.59 10.12
CA LEU A 116 -7.54 5.87 9.49
C LEU A 116 -8.11 5.99 8.06
N THR A 117 -8.02 4.92 7.26
CA THR A 117 -8.58 4.93 5.90
C THR A 117 -10.10 4.91 5.93
N ASP A 118 -10.74 4.26 6.89
CA ASP A 118 -12.20 4.26 7.04
C ASP A 118 -12.70 5.67 7.41
N ARG A 119 -11.98 6.37 8.30
CA ARG A 119 -12.23 7.79 8.57
C ARG A 119 -12.02 8.64 7.32
N CYS A 120 -11.05 8.30 6.48
CA CYS A 120 -10.85 8.93 5.19
C CYS A 120 -12.05 8.73 4.28
N TYR A 121 -12.51 7.49 4.10
CA TYR A 121 -13.65 7.17 3.27
C TYR A 121 -14.92 7.85 3.78
N LEU A 122 -15.17 7.84 5.09
CA LEU A 122 -16.29 8.54 5.71
C LEU A 122 -16.22 10.05 5.41
N THR A 123 -15.07 10.67 5.59
CA THR A 123 -14.94 12.12 5.39
C THR A 123 -15.09 12.51 3.92
N MET A 124 -14.48 11.73 3.02
CA MET A 124 -14.52 11.98 1.58
C MET A 124 -15.90 11.71 0.99
N THR A 125 -16.58 10.63 1.37
CA THR A 125 -17.96 10.37 0.94
C THR A 125 -18.91 11.46 1.43
N GLN A 126 -18.70 12.00 2.62
CA GLN A 126 -19.48 13.13 3.13
C GLN A 126 -19.14 14.46 2.43
N ALA A 127 -17.91 14.63 1.94
CA ALA A 127 -17.55 15.76 1.08
C ALA A 127 -18.29 15.68 -0.27
N LEU A 128 -18.30 14.49 -0.87
CA LEU A 128 -18.99 14.22 -2.13
C LEU A 128 -20.49 14.43 -2.00
N GLU A 129 -21.12 13.94 -0.94
CA GLU A 129 -22.55 14.18 -0.68
C GLU A 129 -22.83 15.69 -0.72
N ALA A 130 -22.03 16.47 0.01
CA ALA A 130 -22.19 17.92 0.11
C ALA A 130 -21.72 18.68 -1.15
N ARG A 131 -21.30 17.97 -2.20
CA ARG A 131 -20.72 18.51 -3.45
C ARG A 131 -19.53 19.44 -3.20
N LEU A 132 -18.73 19.11 -2.20
CA LEU A 132 -17.44 19.73 -1.90
C LEU A 132 -16.29 18.85 -2.39
N GLY A 133 -15.10 19.43 -2.52
CA GLY A 133 -13.88 18.67 -2.73
C GLY A 133 -13.38 18.01 -1.45
N GLY A 134 -12.50 17.02 -1.57
CA GLY A 134 -11.84 16.39 -0.43
C GLY A 134 -10.37 16.83 -0.30
N SER A 135 -9.92 17.20 0.90
CA SER A 135 -8.53 17.63 1.15
C SER A 135 -7.84 16.85 2.29
N PRO A 136 -7.51 15.56 2.10
CA PRO A 136 -6.65 14.84 3.02
C PRO A 136 -5.24 15.44 3.06
N PHE A 137 -4.72 15.70 4.25
CA PHE A 137 -3.40 16.30 4.47
C PHE A 137 -2.64 15.60 5.59
N GLY A 138 -1.31 15.68 5.56
CA GLY A 138 -0.44 15.08 6.58
C GLY A 138 0.94 14.73 6.02
N PRO A 139 1.83 14.12 6.81
CA PRO A 139 3.18 13.76 6.38
C PRO A 139 3.22 12.89 5.12
N ALA A 140 4.36 12.88 4.43
CA ALA A 140 4.57 11.97 3.31
C ALA A 140 4.47 10.50 3.78
N GLY A 141 3.98 9.61 2.91
CA GLY A 141 3.88 8.18 3.22
C GLY A 141 2.71 7.75 4.12
N THR A 142 1.78 8.65 4.45
CA THR A 142 0.56 8.31 5.23
C THR A 142 -0.61 7.76 4.41
N GLY A 143 -0.40 7.53 3.10
CA GLY A 143 -1.38 6.88 2.21
C GLY A 143 -2.54 7.78 1.74
N LYS A 144 -2.35 9.10 1.67
CA LYS A 144 -3.40 10.07 1.32
C LYS A 144 -3.93 9.86 -0.11
N THR A 145 -3.03 9.87 -1.08
CA THR A 145 -3.34 9.70 -2.51
C THR A 145 -3.92 8.31 -2.79
N GLU A 146 -3.31 7.29 -2.19
CA GLU A 146 -3.75 5.90 -2.30
C GLU A 146 -5.14 5.69 -1.68
N SER A 147 -5.47 6.38 -0.59
CA SER A 147 -6.81 6.33 0.01
C SER A 147 -7.87 6.92 -0.92
N VAL A 148 -7.63 8.09 -1.50
CA VAL A 148 -8.57 8.70 -2.47
C VAL A 148 -8.75 7.81 -3.69
N LYS A 149 -7.66 7.27 -4.24
CA LYS A 149 -7.71 6.33 -5.38
C LYS A 149 -8.50 5.07 -5.04
N ALA A 150 -8.23 4.46 -3.89
CA ALA A 150 -8.90 3.25 -3.46
C ALA A 150 -10.39 3.48 -3.16
N LEU A 151 -10.78 4.64 -2.62
CA LEU A 151 -12.18 5.03 -2.46
C LEU A 151 -12.89 5.13 -3.82
N GLY A 152 -12.29 5.84 -4.77
CA GLY A 152 -12.88 5.98 -6.11
C GLY A 152 -13.05 4.62 -6.79
N HIS A 153 -12.06 3.73 -6.64
CA HIS A 153 -12.16 2.35 -7.11
C HIS A 153 -13.30 1.55 -6.45
N GLN A 154 -13.51 1.69 -5.14
CA GLN A 154 -14.64 1.06 -4.45
C GLN A 154 -15.98 1.62 -4.91
N LEU A 155 -16.04 2.87 -5.34
CA LEU A 155 -17.23 3.47 -5.97
C LEU A 155 -17.34 3.20 -7.47
N GLY A 156 -16.37 2.48 -8.07
CA GLY A 156 -16.36 2.18 -9.50
C GLY A 156 -16.09 3.40 -10.38
N ARG A 157 -15.34 4.39 -9.87
CA ARG A 157 -15.03 5.65 -10.54
C ARG A 157 -13.66 5.62 -11.20
N PHE A 158 -13.54 6.29 -12.34
CA PHE A 158 -12.26 6.55 -12.97
C PHE A 158 -11.52 7.65 -12.20
N VAL A 159 -10.37 7.33 -11.60
CA VAL A 159 -9.57 8.26 -10.80
C VAL A 159 -8.26 8.57 -11.49
N LEU A 160 -7.99 9.86 -11.72
CA LEU A 160 -6.75 10.38 -12.27
C LEU A 160 -5.97 11.09 -11.15
N VAL A 161 -4.67 10.80 -11.06
CA VAL A 161 -3.77 11.46 -10.10
C VAL A 161 -2.85 12.40 -10.87
N PHE A 162 -2.87 13.68 -10.50
CA PHE A 162 -2.02 14.71 -11.08
C PHE A 162 -1.03 15.17 -10.03
N ASN A 163 0.26 14.92 -10.23
CA ASN A 163 1.29 15.43 -9.32
C ASN A 163 1.58 16.90 -9.68
N CYS A 164 1.14 17.83 -8.84
CA CYS A 164 1.26 19.26 -9.07
C CYS A 164 2.70 19.75 -8.81
N GLY A 165 3.16 20.65 -9.66
CA GLY A 165 4.41 21.37 -9.50
C GLY A 165 4.25 22.82 -9.97
N GLU A 166 5.29 23.63 -9.78
CA GLU A 166 5.32 25.05 -10.12
C GLU A 166 5.08 25.32 -11.62
N THR A 167 5.28 24.32 -12.47
CA THR A 167 5.08 24.41 -13.93
C THR A 167 3.63 24.28 -14.38
N PHE A 168 2.71 23.91 -13.49
CA PHE A 168 1.29 23.94 -13.81
C PHE A 168 0.88 25.39 -14.02
N ASP A 169 0.03 25.66 -15.01
CA ASP A 169 -0.53 26.99 -15.22
C ASP A 169 -2.06 26.92 -15.13
N PHE A 170 -2.71 28.05 -14.87
CA PHE A 170 -4.16 28.21 -14.80
C PHE A 170 -4.88 27.62 -16.01
N GLN A 171 -4.33 27.79 -17.21
CA GLN A 171 -4.89 27.21 -18.43
C GLN A 171 -4.76 25.68 -18.49
N ALA A 172 -3.68 25.12 -17.96
CA ALA A 172 -3.49 23.68 -17.88
C ALA A 172 -4.50 23.05 -16.91
N MET A 173 -4.64 23.64 -15.71
CA MET A 173 -5.63 23.22 -14.71
C MET A 173 -7.06 23.31 -15.25
N GLY A 174 -7.42 24.42 -15.89
CA GLY A 174 -8.73 24.58 -16.52
C GLY A 174 -9.02 23.50 -17.55
N ARG A 175 -8.06 23.17 -18.43
CA ARG A 175 -8.22 22.10 -19.43
C ARG A 175 -8.42 20.73 -18.80
N ILE A 176 -7.70 20.43 -17.71
CA ILE A 176 -7.89 19.20 -16.94
C ILE A 176 -9.30 19.15 -16.37
N PHE A 177 -9.78 20.23 -15.74
CA PHE A 177 -11.14 20.28 -15.20
C PHE A 177 -12.21 20.11 -16.28
N VAL A 178 -12.04 20.70 -17.46
CA VAL A 178 -12.97 20.48 -18.59
C VAL A 178 -13.06 18.99 -18.94
N GLY A 179 -11.93 18.29 -19.02
CA GLY A 179 -11.90 16.85 -19.27
C GLY A 179 -12.58 16.04 -18.16
N LEU A 180 -12.30 16.36 -16.89
CA LEU A 180 -12.91 15.70 -15.74
C LEU A 180 -14.43 15.89 -15.71
N CYS A 181 -14.91 17.12 -15.97
CA CYS A 181 -16.34 17.45 -16.03
C CYS A 181 -17.07 16.66 -17.12
N GLN A 182 -16.49 16.53 -18.32
CA GLN A 182 -17.12 15.83 -19.43
C GLN A 182 -17.21 14.33 -19.19
N VAL A 183 -16.16 13.73 -18.62
CA VAL A 183 -16.09 12.28 -18.37
C VAL A 183 -16.89 11.89 -17.13
N GLY A 184 -16.88 12.69 -16.07
CA GLY A 184 -17.32 12.26 -14.74
C GLY A 184 -16.22 11.57 -13.94
N ALA A 185 -14.96 11.86 -14.26
CA ALA A 185 -13.80 11.30 -13.58
C ALA A 185 -13.46 12.08 -12.30
N TRP A 186 -12.74 11.43 -11.40
CA TRP A 186 -12.18 12.06 -10.21
C TRP A 186 -10.77 12.58 -10.50
N GLY A 187 -10.53 13.84 -10.17
CA GLY A 187 -9.18 14.42 -10.19
C GLY A 187 -8.59 14.50 -8.80
N CYS A 188 -7.55 13.72 -8.52
CA CYS A 188 -6.75 13.81 -7.30
C CYS A 188 -5.47 14.59 -7.60
N PHE A 189 -5.39 15.82 -7.11
CA PHE A 189 -4.25 16.70 -7.30
C PHE A 189 -3.28 16.54 -6.13
N ASP A 190 -2.20 15.80 -6.38
CA ASP A 190 -1.15 15.55 -5.40
C ASP A 190 -0.19 16.71 -5.29
N GLU A 191 0.35 16.90 -4.10
CA GLU A 191 1.25 18.01 -3.78
C GLU A 191 0.65 19.39 -4.14
N PHE A 192 -0.66 19.55 -3.99
CA PHE A 192 -1.40 20.73 -4.46
C PHE A 192 -0.88 22.06 -3.89
N ASN A 193 -0.29 22.00 -2.69
CA ASN A 193 0.36 23.14 -2.04
C ASN A 193 1.74 23.53 -2.63
N ARG A 194 2.16 22.93 -3.76
CA ARG A 194 3.30 23.39 -4.57
C ARG A 194 2.91 24.42 -5.62
N LEU A 195 1.62 24.59 -5.88
CA LEU A 195 1.15 25.62 -6.80
C LEU A 195 1.35 26.98 -6.15
N GLU A 196 1.73 27.96 -6.97
CA GLU A 196 1.88 29.34 -6.52
C GLU A 196 0.56 29.89 -5.96
N GLU A 197 0.65 30.75 -4.94
CA GLU A 197 -0.53 31.32 -4.27
C GLU A 197 -1.48 32.05 -5.23
N ARG A 198 -0.92 32.80 -6.20
CA ARG A 198 -1.69 33.47 -7.26
C ARG A 198 -2.53 32.48 -8.06
N MET A 199 -1.99 31.31 -8.34
CA MET A 199 -2.65 30.28 -9.12
C MET A 199 -3.68 29.52 -8.30
N LEU A 200 -3.40 29.22 -7.03
CA LEU A 200 -4.37 28.64 -6.10
C LEU A 200 -5.61 29.53 -5.97
N SER A 201 -5.43 30.85 -5.94
CA SER A 201 -6.53 31.81 -5.93
C SER A 201 -7.36 31.73 -7.23
N ALA A 202 -6.72 31.71 -8.41
CA ALA A 202 -7.42 31.62 -9.68
C ALA A 202 -8.16 30.27 -9.86
N VAL A 203 -7.54 29.17 -9.43
CA VAL A 203 -8.15 27.82 -9.46
C VAL A 203 -9.37 27.74 -8.55
N SER A 204 -9.40 28.48 -7.43
CA SER A 204 -10.57 28.49 -6.52
C SER A 204 -11.87 28.88 -7.23
N GLN A 205 -11.82 29.84 -8.16
CA GLN A 205 -12.98 30.26 -8.93
C GLN A 205 -13.47 29.13 -9.84
N GLN A 206 -12.56 28.44 -10.55
CA GLN A 206 -12.92 27.31 -11.40
C GLN A 206 -13.56 26.17 -10.60
N VAL A 207 -12.98 25.82 -9.44
CA VAL A 207 -13.52 24.80 -8.54
C VAL A 207 -14.90 25.19 -8.04
N GLN A 208 -15.10 26.45 -7.66
CA GLN A 208 -16.38 26.95 -7.19
C GLN A 208 -17.46 26.83 -8.27
N CYS A 209 -17.19 27.28 -9.50
CA CYS A 209 -18.15 27.17 -10.61
C CYS A 209 -18.57 25.72 -10.88
N ILE A 210 -17.64 24.77 -10.77
CA ILE A 210 -17.94 23.35 -10.92
C ILE A 210 -18.82 22.83 -9.77
N GLN A 211 -18.49 23.19 -8.52
CA GLN A 211 -19.27 22.75 -7.35
C GLN A 211 -20.69 23.32 -7.34
N GLU A 212 -20.89 24.55 -7.82
CA GLU A 212 -22.21 25.15 -8.00
C GLU A 212 -23.06 24.35 -9.00
N ALA A 213 -22.49 23.97 -10.15
CA ALA A 213 -23.15 23.08 -11.11
C ALA A 213 -23.47 21.70 -10.52
N LEU A 214 -22.54 21.11 -9.76
CA LEU A 214 -22.77 19.82 -9.07
C LEU A 214 -23.89 19.89 -8.01
N ARG A 215 -24.04 21.03 -7.33
CA ARG A 215 -25.15 21.27 -6.38
C ARG A 215 -26.48 21.41 -7.11
N GLU A 216 -26.50 22.04 -8.28
CA GLU A 216 -27.70 22.16 -9.11
C GLU A 216 -28.23 20.79 -9.54
N HIS A 217 -27.33 19.83 -9.85
CA HIS A 217 -27.71 18.44 -10.13
C HIS A 217 -28.44 17.73 -8.99
N CYS A 218 -28.29 18.22 -7.75
CA CYS A 218 -28.91 17.65 -6.56
C CYS A 218 -30.22 18.32 -6.19
N ASN A 219 -30.61 19.37 -6.91
CA ASN A 219 -31.83 20.10 -6.62
C ASN A 219 -33.04 19.21 -6.93
N PRO A 220 -33.89 18.88 -5.93
CA PRO A 220 -35.06 18.02 -6.14
C PRO A 220 -36.09 18.64 -7.10
N ASN A 221 -36.04 19.96 -7.30
CA ASN A 221 -36.91 20.68 -8.24
C ASN A 221 -36.32 20.78 -9.65
N TYR A 222 -35.10 20.27 -9.88
CA TYR A 222 -34.50 20.28 -11.20
C TYR A 222 -35.14 19.20 -12.07
N ASP A 223 -35.80 19.64 -13.14
CA ASP A 223 -36.35 18.75 -14.14
C ASP A 223 -35.20 18.10 -14.94
N LYS A 224 -35.02 16.79 -14.76
CA LYS A 224 -33.99 16.01 -15.46
C LYS A 224 -34.18 15.99 -16.99
N THR A 225 -35.33 16.42 -17.49
CA THR A 225 -35.61 16.57 -18.93
C THR A 225 -35.22 17.95 -19.49
N SER A 226 -34.82 18.89 -18.63
CA SER A 226 -34.38 20.23 -19.01
C SER A 226 -32.93 20.28 -19.54
N THR A 227 -32.50 21.47 -19.96
CA THR A 227 -31.18 21.75 -20.51
C THR A 227 -30.05 21.19 -19.63
N PRO A 228 -29.00 20.58 -20.21
CA PRO A 228 -27.90 20.01 -19.44
C PRO A 228 -27.25 21.07 -18.56
N ILE A 229 -26.96 20.75 -17.30
CA ILE A 229 -26.26 21.66 -16.40
C ILE A 229 -24.85 21.89 -16.91
N THR A 230 -24.51 23.16 -17.10
CA THR A 230 -23.21 23.62 -17.58
C THR A 230 -22.58 24.60 -16.60
N CYS A 231 -21.26 24.63 -16.56
CA CYS A 231 -20.50 25.68 -15.89
C CYS A 231 -19.57 26.38 -16.89
N GLU A 232 -19.24 27.63 -16.63
CA GLU A 232 -18.25 28.36 -17.42
C GLU A 232 -16.83 28.04 -16.94
N LEU A 233 -16.03 27.42 -17.80
CA LEU A 233 -14.61 27.15 -17.58
C LEU A 233 -13.80 27.65 -18.78
N LEU A 234 -12.74 28.43 -18.52
CA LEU A 234 -11.90 29.02 -19.56
C LEU A 234 -12.72 29.78 -20.64
N ASN A 235 -13.74 30.53 -20.20
CA ASN A 235 -14.68 31.26 -21.04
C ASN A 235 -15.46 30.37 -22.03
N LYS A 236 -15.69 29.11 -21.66
CA LYS A 236 -16.49 28.14 -22.43
C LYS A 236 -17.50 27.47 -21.52
N GLN A 237 -18.72 27.26 -22.03
CA GLN A 237 -19.73 26.46 -21.34
C GLN A 237 -19.38 24.98 -21.46
N VAL A 238 -19.30 24.29 -20.32
CA VAL A 238 -18.93 22.88 -20.24
C VAL A 238 -19.99 22.12 -19.46
N LYS A 239 -20.51 21.04 -20.04
CA LYS A 239 -21.41 20.11 -19.35
C LYS A 239 -20.68 19.45 -18.20
N VAL A 240 -21.29 19.46 -17.02
CA VAL A 240 -20.74 18.82 -15.83
C VAL A 240 -21.42 17.47 -15.62
N ASN A 241 -20.63 16.41 -15.50
CA ASN A 241 -21.14 15.10 -15.11
C ASN A 241 -21.27 15.05 -13.57
N PRO A 242 -22.42 14.62 -13.01
CA PRO A 242 -22.65 14.57 -11.56
C PRO A 242 -21.68 13.65 -10.79
N ASP A 243 -21.00 12.74 -11.48
CA ASP A 243 -20.05 11.80 -10.88
C ASP A 243 -18.64 12.37 -10.68
N MET A 244 -18.37 13.53 -11.28
CA MET A 244 -17.10 14.24 -11.19
C MET A 244 -16.84 14.72 -9.77
N ALA A 245 -15.57 14.64 -9.34
CA ALA A 245 -15.14 15.14 -8.05
C ALA A 245 -13.69 15.61 -8.08
N ILE A 246 -13.37 16.55 -7.18
CA ILE A 246 -12.03 17.13 -7.05
C ILE A 246 -11.49 16.81 -5.66
N PHE A 247 -10.31 16.21 -5.64
CA PHE A 247 -9.55 15.91 -4.43
C PHE A 247 -8.19 16.58 -4.49
N VAL A 248 -7.68 17.01 -3.34
CA VAL A 248 -6.34 17.58 -3.21
C VAL A 248 -5.61 16.88 -2.08
N THR A 249 -4.34 16.54 -2.26
CA THR A 249 -3.51 16.00 -1.20
C THR A 249 -2.37 16.95 -0.89
N MET A 250 -2.09 17.12 0.40
CA MET A 250 -1.11 18.11 0.85
C MET A 250 -0.16 17.53 1.90
N ASN A 251 1.09 17.97 1.80
CA ASN A 251 2.14 17.73 2.79
C ASN A 251 2.47 19.07 3.48
N PRO A 252 1.74 19.47 4.53
CA PRO A 252 2.06 20.69 5.26
C PRO A 252 3.40 20.56 5.99
N GLY A 253 4.13 21.68 6.14
CA GLY A 253 5.40 21.73 6.88
C GLY A 253 6.66 21.43 6.08
N TYR A 254 6.54 21.09 4.78
CA TYR A 254 7.69 20.99 3.87
C TYR A 254 8.09 22.38 3.34
N VAL A 255 9.40 22.59 3.17
CA VAL A 255 9.97 23.83 2.61
C VAL A 255 9.46 24.04 1.18
N GLY A 256 9.16 25.30 0.81
CA GLY A 256 8.68 25.65 -0.53
C GLY A 256 7.22 25.32 -0.79
N ARG A 257 6.39 25.13 0.26
CA ARG A 257 4.96 24.90 0.12
C ARG A 257 4.15 26.14 0.49
N SER A 258 3.25 26.55 -0.39
CA SER A 258 2.31 27.65 -0.17
C SER A 258 1.19 27.22 0.77
N ASN A 259 0.68 28.17 1.55
CA ASN A 259 -0.56 27.97 2.29
C ASN A 259 -1.74 28.04 1.33
N LEU A 260 -2.77 27.22 1.56
CA LEU A 260 -4.01 27.36 0.80
C LEU A 260 -4.71 28.67 1.19
N PRO A 261 -5.16 29.48 0.21
CA PRO A 261 -6.04 30.61 0.45
C PRO A 261 -7.33 30.21 1.17
N ASP A 262 -7.87 31.07 2.03
CA ASP A 262 -9.04 30.73 2.87
C ASP A 262 -10.34 30.54 2.08
N ASN A 263 -10.49 31.24 0.95
CA ASN A 263 -11.57 31.01 -0.01
C ASN A 263 -11.51 29.59 -0.58
N LEU A 264 -10.31 29.10 -0.90
CA LEU A 264 -10.10 27.76 -1.42
C LEU A 264 -10.35 26.70 -0.35
N LYS A 265 -9.90 26.91 0.90
CA LYS A 265 -10.17 25.98 2.02
C LYS A 265 -11.66 25.72 2.22
N LYS A 266 -12.53 26.70 1.99
CA LYS A 266 -13.99 26.54 2.13
C LYS A 266 -14.59 25.57 1.09
N LEU A 267 -13.93 25.40 -0.06
CA LEU A 267 -14.38 24.51 -1.13
C LEU A 267 -14.00 23.04 -0.86
N PHE A 268 -13.15 22.78 0.13
CA PHE A 268 -12.65 21.44 0.43
C PHE A 268 -12.90 21.02 1.88
N ARG A 269 -13.39 19.79 2.05
CA ARG A 269 -13.48 19.15 3.36
C ARG A 269 -12.14 18.52 3.72
N SER A 270 -11.51 19.07 4.75
CA SER A 270 -10.17 18.67 5.18
C SER A 270 -10.19 17.45 6.11
N LEU A 271 -9.15 16.61 5.99
CA LEU A 271 -8.91 15.49 6.90
C LEU A 271 -7.43 15.33 7.19
N ALA A 272 -7.07 15.26 8.47
CA ALA A 272 -5.71 14.94 8.89
C ALA A 272 -5.44 13.42 8.81
N MET A 273 -4.39 13.04 8.09
CA MET A 273 -3.83 11.69 8.01
C MET A 273 -2.40 11.69 8.56
N THR A 274 -2.29 11.53 9.88
CA THR A 274 -1.02 11.73 10.62
C THR A 274 -0.16 10.47 10.70
N LYS A 275 -0.72 9.33 11.10
CA LYS A 275 0.03 8.09 11.30
C LYS A 275 -0.81 6.87 10.88
N PRO A 276 -0.35 6.05 9.93
CA PRO A 276 -1.03 4.82 9.55
C PRO A 276 -0.91 3.74 10.65
N ASP A 277 -1.86 2.82 10.67
CA ASP A 277 -1.81 1.64 11.52
C ASP A 277 -0.93 0.56 10.89
N CYS A 278 0.39 0.65 11.12
CA CYS A 278 1.36 -0.29 10.55
C CYS A 278 1.13 -1.73 11.02
N GLN A 279 0.56 -1.93 12.21
CA GLN A 279 0.35 -3.26 12.79
C GLN A 279 -0.77 -4.01 12.06
N LEU A 280 -1.91 -3.36 11.85
CA LEU A 280 -3.00 -3.95 11.08
C LEU A 280 -2.59 -4.16 9.61
N ILE A 281 -1.85 -3.21 9.02
CA ILE A 281 -1.33 -3.35 7.66
C ILE A 281 -0.41 -4.57 7.55
N ALA A 282 0.53 -4.73 8.49
CA ALA A 282 1.43 -5.87 8.50
C ALA A 282 0.69 -7.20 8.68
N GLN A 283 -0.30 -7.24 9.56
CA GLN A 283 -1.13 -8.42 9.80
C GLN A 283 -1.86 -8.86 8.52
N VAL A 284 -2.57 -7.94 7.87
CA VAL A 284 -3.33 -8.23 6.64
C VAL A 284 -2.40 -8.67 5.52
N MET A 285 -1.24 -8.01 5.40
CA MET A 285 -0.21 -8.39 4.42
C MET A 285 0.36 -9.78 4.67
N LEU A 286 0.66 -10.14 5.93
CA LEU A 286 1.14 -11.48 6.26
C LEU A 286 0.08 -12.54 5.96
N TYR A 287 -1.19 -12.28 6.30
CA TYR A 287 -2.30 -13.17 5.92
C TYR A 287 -2.38 -13.36 4.40
N SER A 288 -2.27 -12.28 3.62
CA SER A 288 -2.30 -12.36 2.15
C SER A 288 -1.07 -13.04 1.56
N GLN A 289 0.04 -13.14 2.30
CA GLN A 289 1.22 -13.93 1.93
C GLN A 289 1.14 -15.39 2.42
N GLY A 290 0.04 -15.81 3.05
CA GLY A 290 -0.19 -17.17 3.52
C GLY A 290 0.40 -17.48 4.90
N PHE A 291 0.72 -16.46 5.71
CA PHE A 291 1.16 -16.68 7.09
C PHE A 291 -0.02 -16.98 8.00
N ARG A 292 0.07 -18.06 8.78
CA ARG A 292 -0.99 -18.50 9.70
C ARG A 292 -0.89 -17.80 11.05
N THR A 293 0.32 -17.54 11.52
CA THR A 293 0.58 -16.78 12.75
C THR A 293 0.72 -15.28 12.49
N ALA A 294 0.12 -14.77 11.41
CA ALA A 294 0.24 -13.39 10.93
C ALA A 294 -0.01 -12.33 12.00
N GLU A 295 -0.99 -12.53 12.88
CA GLU A 295 -1.30 -11.61 13.98
C GLU A 295 -0.16 -11.54 15.02
N VAL A 296 0.38 -12.70 15.41
CA VAL A 296 1.52 -12.77 16.34
C VAL A 296 2.76 -12.15 15.73
N LEU A 297 3.03 -12.43 14.45
CA LEU A 297 4.18 -11.90 13.71
C LEU A 297 4.07 -10.38 13.52
N ALA A 298 2.89 -9.86 13.18
CA ALA A 298 2.65 -8.42 13.05
C ALA A 298 2.91 -7.67 14.36
N ASN A 299 2.45 -8.24 15.48
CA ASN A 299 2.66 -7.69 16.82
C ASN A 299 4.14 -7.68 17.25
N LYS A 300 5.02 -8.43 16.58
CA LYS A 300 6.47 -8.44 16.83
C LYS A 300 7.24 -7.57 15.84
N ILE A 301 6.96 -7.71 14.55
CA ILE A 301 7.73 -7.07 13.49
C ILE A 301 7.57 -5.55 13.48
N VAL A 302 6.38 -5.03 13.79
CA VAL A 302 6.14 -3.58 13.78
C VAL A 302 6.86 -2.89 14.94
N PRO A 303 6.78 -3.38 16.19
CA PRO A 303 7.64 -2.88 17.27
C PRO A 303 9.13 -3.04 16.95
N PHE A 304 9.55 -4.14 16.31
CA PHE A 304 10.95 -4.31 15.91
C PHE A 304 11.44 -3.22 14.95
N PHE A 305 10.66 -2.88 13.91
CA PHE A 305 11.00 -1.77 12.99
C PHE A 305 11.09 -0.43 13.73
N LYS A 306 10.19 -0.20 14.69
CA LYS A 306 10.22 0.99 15.54
C LYS A 306 11.48 1.02 16.43
N LEU A 307 11.87 -0.10 17.01
CA LEU A 307 13.11 -0.21 17.80
C LEU A 307 14.35 0.03 16.93
N CYS A 308 14.35 -0.42 15.67
CA CYS A 308 15.44 -0.13 14.74
C CYS A 308 15.58 1.37 14.47
N ASP A 309 14.45 2.08 14.27
CA ASP A 309 14.44 3.53 14.06
C ASP A 309 14.91 4.32 15.30
N GLU A 310 14.61 3.82 16.50
CA GLU A 310 14.93 4.50 17.76
C GLU A 310 16.33 4.14 18.33
N GLN A 311 16.86 2.94 18.05
CA GLN A 311 18.09 2.45 18.69
C GLN A 311 19.30 2.35 17.76
N LEU A 312 19.12 2.26 16.44
CA LEU A 312 20.24 2.29 15.51
C LEU A 312 20.73 3.72 15.31
N SER A 313 21.97 3.86 14.81
CA SER A 313 22.52 5.18 14.54
C SER A 313 21.66 5.97 13.52
N SER A 314 21.56 7.29 13.69
CA SER A 314 20.76 8.14 12.80
C SER A 314 21.52 8.40 11.50
N GLN A 315 21.28 7.54 10.50
CA GLN A 315 21.86 7.67 9.16
C GLN A 315 20.81 8.18 8.16
N SER A 316 21.23 9.08 7.26
CA SER A 316 20.33 9.71 6.27
C SER A 316 19.69 8.73 5.28
N HIS A 317 20.32 7.58 5.04
CA HIS A 317 19.87 6.55 4.11
C HIS A 317 19.04 5.44 4.79
N TYR A 318 18.87 5.49 6.12
CA TYR A 318 18.01 4.55 6.82
C TYR A 318 16.54 4.88 6.56
N ASP A 319 15.77 3.84 6.22
CA ASP A 319 14.32 3.91 6.06
C ASP A 319 13.71 2.68 6.72
N PHE A 320 13.13 2.90 7.91
CA PHE A 320 12.34 1.92 8.65
C PHE A 320 10.84 2.21 8.55
N GLY A 321 10.43 3.01 7.55
CA GLY A 321 9.04 3.36 7.30
C GLY A 321 8.20 2.21 6.72
N LEU A 322 6.93 2.52 6.48
CA LEU A 322 5.94 1.55 6.00
C LEU A 322 6.32 0.91 4.65
N ARG A 323 7.07 1.63 3.80
CA ARG A 323 7.55 1.10 2.51
C ARG A 323 8.57 -0.02 2.70
N ALA A 324 9.54 0.16 3.61
CA ALA A 324 10.52 -0.85 3.95
C ALA A 324 9.86 -2.08 4.58
N LEU A 325 8.94 -1.86 5.52
CA LEU A 325 8.13 -2.92 6.12
C LEU A 325 7.36 -3.72 5.06
N LYS A 326 6.61 -3.04 4.18
CA LYS A 326 5.88 -3.68 3.07
C LYS A 326 6.80 -4.57 2.22
N SER A 327 8.00 -4.09 1.88
CA SER A 327 8.97 -4.86 1.08
C SER A 327 9.41 -6.13 1.79
N VAL A 328 9.67 -6.08 3.09
CA VAL A 328 10.07 -7.25 3.88
C VAL A 328 8.95 -8.28 3.94
N LEU A 329 7.70 -7.86 4.14
CA LEU A 329 6.57 -8.79 4.22
C LEU A 329 6.29 -9.51 2.89
N ILE A 330 6.42 -8.80 1.76
CA ILE A 330 6.30 -9.40 0.42
C ILE A 330 7.45 -10.42 0.20
N SER A 331 8.68 -10.05 0.57
CA SER A 331 9.83 -10.94 0.49
C SER A 331 9.63 -12.21 1.32
N ALA A 332 9.10 -12.08 2.54
CA ALA A 332 8.81 -13.22 3.41
C ALA A 332 7.80 -14.19 2.79
N GLY A 333 6.79 -13.66 2.09
CA GLY A 333 5.86 -14.48 1.30
C GLY A 333 6.54 -15.24 0.16
N ASN A 334 7.46 -14.59 -0.56
CA ASN A 334 8.23 -15.25 -1.63
C ASN A 334 9.09 -16.40 -1.08
N VAL A 335 9.88 -16.14 -0.03
CA VAL A 335 10.73 -17.15 0.60
C VAL A 335 9.92 -18.30 1.16
N LYS A 336 8.76 -18.02 1.80
CA LYS A 336 7.86 -19.08 2.28
C LYS A 336 7.43 -20.01 1.14
N ARG A 337 7.01 -19.45 0.00
CA ARG A 337 6.60 -20.23 -1.18
C ARG A 337 7.73 -21.05 -1.77
N GLU A 338 8.93 -20.48 -1.86
CA GLU A 338 10.10 -21.19 -2.35
C GLU A 338 10.45 -22.40 -1.47
N ARG A 339 10.42 -22.23 -0.14
CA ARG A 339 10.62 -23.34 0.80
C ARG A 339 9.56 -24.44 0.63
N ILE A 340 8.29 -24.08 0.45
CA ILE A 340 7.22 -25.05 0.16
C ILE A 340 7.53 -25.83 -1.12
N GLN A 341 7.91 -25.14 -2.20
CA GLN A 341 8.21 -25.79 -3.49
C GLN A 341 9.44 -26.70 -3.41
N LYS A 342 10.47 -26.32 -2.65
CA LYS A 342 11.65 -27.16 -2.41
C LYS A 342 11.26 -28.46 -1.69
N ILE A 343 10.56 -28.36 -0.56
CA ILE A 343 10.11 -29.54 0.21
C ILE A 343 9.19 -30.43 -0.62
N LYS A 344 8.28 -29.82 -1.40
CA LYS A 344 7.40 -30.53 -2.32
C LYS A 344 8.16 -31.32 -3.38
N ARG A 345 9.22 -30.74 -3.97
CA ARG A 345 10.08 -31.44 -4.93
C ARG A 345 10.78 -32.62 -4.28
N GLU A 346 11.38 -32.41 -3.11
CA GLU A 346 12.09 -33.44 -2.36
C GLU A 346 11.16 -34.60 -1.93
N LYS A 347 9.95 -34.31 -1.44
CA LYS A 347 8.95 -35.36 -1.11
C LYS A 347 8.51 -36.16 -2.34
N ARG A 348 8.32 -35.50 -3.49
CA ARG A 348 7.99 -36.17 -4.76
C ARG A 348 9.11 -37.09 -5.23
N GLU A 349 10.36 -36.65 -5.13
CA GLU A 349 11.52 -37.45 -5.48
C GLU A 349 11.67 -38.69 -4.58
N ARG A 350 11.25 -38.60 -3.31
CA ARG A 350 11.19 -39.74 -2.38
C ARG A 350 9.94 -40.61 -2.53
N GLY A 351 9.00 -40.25 -3.41
CA GLY A 351 7.74 -41.00 -3.61
C GLY A 351 6.73 -40.86 -2.45
N GLU A 352 6.88 -39.85 -1.59
CA GLU A 352 5.97 -39.58 -0.47
C GLU A 352 4.70 -38.86 -0.94
N VAL A 353 3.60 -39.03 -0.19
CA VAL A 353 2.38 -38.24 -0.40
C VAL A 353 2.67 -36.77 -0.06
N VAL A 354 2.35 -35.88 -0.98
CA VAL A 354 2.51 -34.44 -0.80
C VAL A 354 1.19 -33.83 -0.36
N ASP A 355 1.16 -33.34 0.87
CA ASP A 355 0.16 -32.40 1.35
C ASP A 355 0.82 -31.02 1.49
N GLU A 356 0.42 -30.06 0.65
CA GLU A 356 0.95 -28.69 0.70
C GLU A 356 0.48 -27.93 1.94
N GLY A 357 -0.72 -28.24 2.45
CA GLY A 357 -1.23 -27.70 3.69
C GLY A 357 -0.33 -28.10 4.85
N GLU A 358 -0.08 -29.41 5.01
CA GLU A 358 0.80 -29.96 6.05
C GLU A 358 2.22 -29.35 6.02
N ILE A 359 2.81 -29.23 4.82
CA ILE A 359 4.12 -28.59 4.66
C ILE A 359 4.07 -27.14 5.14
N ALA A 360 3.03 -26.39 4.75
CA ALA A 360 2.90 -24.99 5.10
C ALA A 360 2.63 -24.76 6.60
N GLU A 361 1.96 -25.68 7.30
CA GLU A 361 1.75 -25.58 8.76
C GLU A 361 3.05 -25.80 9.53
N ASN A 362 3.91 -26.69 9.04
CA ASN A 362 5.14 -27.10 9.72
C ASN A 362 6.35 -26.20 9.40
N LEU A 363 6.20 -25.20 8.52
CA LEU A 363 7.28 -24.28 8.22
C LEU A 363 7.53 -23.26 9.36
N PRO A 364 8.79 -22.97 9.71
CA PRO A 364 9.13 -22.01 10.75
C PRO A 364 8.91 -20.57 10.27
N GLU A 365 7.68 -20.06 10.38
CA GLU A 365 7.29 -18.73 9.89
C GLU A 365 8.13 -17.58 10.47
N GLN A 366 8.51 -17.67 11.75
CA GLN A 366 9.35 -16.67 12.40
C GLN A 366 10.75 -16.61 11.78
N GLU A 367 11.34 -17.76 11.48
CA GLU A 367 12.67 -17.85 10.87
C GLU A 367 12.66 -17.24 9.46
N ILE A 368 11.64 -17.55 8.67
CA ILE A 368 11.46 -16.97 7.33
C ILE A 368 11.38 -15.44 7.40
N LEU A 369 10.61 -14.91 8.36
CA LEU A 369 10.46 -13.47 8.52
C LEU A 369 11.79 -12.80 8.92
N ILE A 370 12.53 -13.39 9.85
CA ILE A 370 13.84 -12.89 10.29
C ILE A 370 14.85 -12.95 9.14
N GLN A 371 14.85 -14.03 8.36
CA GLN A 371 15.70 -14.14 7.17
C GLN A 371 15.49 -12.95 6.23
N CYS A 372 14.23 -12.62 5.91
CA CYS A 372 13.91 -11.51 5.03
C CYS A 372 14.22 -10.13 5.63
N VAL A 373 14.09 -9.97 6.95
CA VAL A 373 14.55 -8.77 7.65
C VAL A 373 16.06 -8.61 7.45
N CYS A 374 16.84 -9.64 7.73
CA CYS A 374 18.28 -9.62 7.60
C CYS A 374 18.72 -9.31 6.17
N GLU A 375 18.17 -10.02 5.17
CA GLU A 375 18.47 -9.80 3.76
C GLU A 375 18.13 -8.38 3.27
N SER A 376 17.09 -7.76 3.82
CA SER A 376 16.67 -6.41 3.43
C SER A 376 17.44 -5.30 4.16
N MET A 377 17.74 -5.52 5.44
CA MET A 377 18.26 -4.48 6.34
C MET A 377 19.77 -4.52 6.49
N VAL A 378 20.39 -5.69 6.70
CA VAL A 378 21.85 -5.81 6.90
C VAL A 378 22.67 -5.10 5.80
N PRO A 379 22.31 -5.17 4.50
CA PRO A 379 23.11 -4.53 3.47
C PRO A 379 23.06 -3.00 3.52
N LYS A 380 22.09 -2.42 4.24
CA LYS A 380 21.92 -0.98 4.40
C LYS A 380 22.61 -0.46 5.66
N LEU A 381 22.91 -1.33 6.64
CA LEU A 381 23.47 -0.91 7.92
C LEU A 381 24.96 -0.61 7.84
N VAL A 382 25.40 0.34 8.67
CA VAL A 382 26.81 0.53 8.97
C VAL A 382 27.32 -0.59 9.88
N ALA A 383 28.62 -0.87 9.85
CA ALA A 383 29.22 -2.02 10.54
C ALA A 383 28.90 -2.06 12.05
N GLU A 384 28.87 -0.91 12.71
CA GLU A 384 28.60 -0.77 14.15
C GLU A 384 27.14 -1.12 14.51
N ASP A 385 26.20 -0.92 13.59
CA ASP A 385 24.78 -1.17 13.79
C ASP A 385 24.38 -2.64 13.54
N ILE A 386 25.21 -3.42 12.83
CA ILE A 386 24.92 -4.83 12.53
C ILE A 386 24.80 -5.67 13.82
N PRO A 387 25.73 -5.61 14.79
CA PRO A 387 25.57 -6.32 16.06
C PRO A 387 24.35 -5.86 16.87
N LEU A 388 24.01 -4.56 16.81
CA LEU A 388 22.83 -4.01 17.47
C LEU A 388 21.54 -4.58 16.87
N LEU A 389 21.45 -4.70 15.54
CA LEU A 389 20.33 -5.36 14.86
C LEU A 389 20.14 -6.79 15.35
N PHE A 390 21.21 -7.60 15.42
CA PHE A 390 21.11 -8.98 15.88
C PHE A 390 20.75 -9.10 17.36
N SER A 391 21.16 -8.13 18.17
CA SER A 391 20.75 -8.03 19.58
C SER A 391 19.25 -7.74 19.70
N LEU A 392 18.73 -6.82 18.89
CA LEU A 392 17.30 -6.51 18.79
C LEU A 392 16.48 -7.71 18.29
N LEU A 393 16.96 -8.41 17.27
CA LEU A 393 16.33 -9.63 16.75
C LEU A 393 16.23 -10.70 17.83
N SER A 394 17.32 -10.94 18.56
CA SER A 394 17.35 -11.91 19.67
C SER A 394 16.39 -11.55 20.80
N TYR A 395 16.19 -10.25 21.04
CA TYR A 395 15.25 -9.74 22.04
C TYR A 395 13.78 -9.93 21.62
N VAL A 396 13.42 -9.59 20.37
CA VAL A 396 12.04 -9.68 19.87
C VAL A 396 11.63 -11.11 19.47
N PHE A 397 12.59 -11.89 18.97
CA PHE A 397 12.42 -13.26 18.50
C PHE A 397 13.36 -14.21 19.25
N PRO A 398 13.13 -14.43 20.56
CA PRO A 398 13.99 -15.30 21.36
C PRO A 398 13.96 -16.74 20.85
N GLY A 399 15.14 -17.36 20.76
CA GLY A 399 15.30 -18.76 20.37
C GLY A 399 15.22 -19.05 18.87
N VAL A 400 15.14 -18.03 18.01
CA VAL A 400 15.16 -18.21 16.55
C VAL A 400 16.56 -17.91 16.02
N GLN A 401 17.21 -18.91 15.44
CA GLN A 401 18.52 -18.74 14.79
C GLN A 401 18.33 -18.23 13.36
N TYR A 402 19.11 -17.22 12.98
CA TYR A 402 19.18 -16.75 11.61
C TYR A 402 19.94 -17.76 10.75
N HIS A 403 19.25 -18.31 9.75
CA HIS A 403 19.85 -19.13 8.71
C HIS A 403 19.90 -18.32 7.42
N ARG A 404 21.11 -18.12 6.90
CA ARG A 404 21.31 -17.40 5.66
C ARG A 404 20.99 -18.29 4.47
N GLY A 405 20.33 -17.75 3.45
CA GLY A 405 20.17 -18.45 2.18
C GLY A 405 21.54 -18.72 1.54
N GLU A 406 21.89 -19.99 1.34
CA GLU A 406 23.13 -20.38 0.66
C GLU A 406 22.93 -20.34 -0.86
N MET A 407 23.55 -19.36 -1.53
CA MET A 407 23.62 -19.31 -3.01
C MET A 407 24.97 -19.83 -3.50
N THR A 408 25.29 -21.09 -3.23
CA THR A 408 26.59 -21.71 -3.58
C THR A 408 26.91 -21.60 -5.07
N ALA A 409 25.95 -21.89 -5.95
CA ALA A 409 26.13 -21.75 -7.39
C ALA A 409 26.45 -20.30 -7.82
N LEU A 410 25.82 -19.30 -7.18
CA LEU A 410 26.13 -17.90 -7.46
C LEU A 410 27.55 -17.55 -6.98
N ARG A 411 27.97 -18.03 -5.81
CA ARG A 411 29.33 -17.81 -5.29
C ARG A 411 30.39 -18.43 -6.21
N GLU A 412 30.14 -19.63 -6.73
CA GLU A 412 31.02 -20.29 -7.70
C GLU A 412 31.16 -19.50 -9.01
N GLU A 413 30.05 -19.00 -9.56
CA GLU A 413 30.09 -18.16 -10.77
C GLU A 413 30.76 -16.80 -10.50
N LEU A 414 30.49 -16.19 -9.34
CA LEU A 414 31.11 -14.94 -8.93
C LEU A 414 32.63 -15.09 -8.80
N LYS A 415 33.09 -16.23 -8.28
CA LYS A 415 34.52 -16.60 -8.24
C LYS A 415 35.12 -16.70 -9.65
N LYS A 416 34.43 -17.33 -10.61
CA LYS A 416 34.89 -17.41 -12.01
C LYS A 416 35.00 -16.03 -12.65
N VAL A 417 33.98 -15.18 -12.49
CA VAL A 417 33.97 -13.82 -13.04
C VAL A 417 35.04 -12.95 -12.40
N CYS A 418 35.28 -13.06 -11.09
CA CYS A 418 36.40 -12.36 -10.44
C CYS A 418 37.74 -12.77 -11.02
N GLN A 419 37.96 -14.07 -11.28
CA GLN A 419 39.18 -14.55 -11.92
C GLN A 419 39.34 -14.00 -13.34
N GLU A 420 38.27 -13.94 -14.12
CA GLU A 420 38.27 -13.40 -15.49
C GLU A 420 38.54 -11.89 -15.52
N MET A 421 37.98 -11.14 -14.56
CA MET A 421 38.10 -9.68 -14.46
C MET A 421 39.33 -9.23 -13.66
N TYR A 422 40.21 -10.16 -13.25
CA TYR A 422 41.38 -9.88 -12.41
C TYR A 422 41.04 -9.19 -11.07
N LEU A 423 39.91 -9.58 -10.46
CA LEU A 423 39.46 -9.15 -9.14
C LEU A 423 39.73 -10.23 -8.08
N THR A 424 39.97 -9.82 -6.84
CA THR A 424 40.18 -10.72 -5.70
C THR A 424 38.85 -11.21 -5.15
N TYR A 425 38.55 -12.49 -5.40
CA TYR A 425 37.52 -13.23 -4.65
C TYR A 425 38.11 -13.71 -3.32
N GLY A 426 37.35 -13.59 -2.23
CA GLY A 426 37.69 -14.20 -0.94
C GLY A 426 36.45 -14.81 -0.29
N ASP A 427 36.63 -15.86 0.50
CA ASP A 427 35.59 -16.43 1.36
C ASP A 427 35.77 -15.97 2.82
N GLY A 428 34.67 -15.61 3.49
CA GLY A 428 34.68 -15.28 4.92
C GLY A 428 35.58 -14.09 5.27
N GLU A 429 36.64 -14.36 6.06
CA GLU A 429 37.61 -13.35 6.52
C GLU A 429 38.76 -13.10 5.52
N GLU A 430 38.78 -13.81 4.38
CA GLU A 430 39.78 -13.56 3.33
C GLU A 430 39.64 -12.16 2.72
N VAL A 431 40.74 -11.65 2.16
CA VAL A 431 40.73 -10.39 1.39
C VAL A 431 39.81 -10.55 0.19
N GLY A 432 38.73 -9.75 0.16
CA GLY A 432 37.66 -9.86 -0.84
C GLY A 432 36.37 -10.49 -0.29
N GLY A 433 36.43 -11.19 0.86
CA GLY A 433 35.28 -11.81 1.52
C GLY A 433 34.16 -10.82 1.83
N MET A 434 34.47 -9.69 2.47
CA MET A 434 33.49 -8.64 2.74
C MET A 434 32.80 -8.10 1.46
N TRP A 435 33.53 -8.04 0.34
CA TRP A 435 32.99 -7.59 -0.93
C TRP A 435 32.06 -8.63 -1.55
N VAL A 436 32.48 -9.91 -1.58
CA VAL A 436 31.63 -11.03 -2.02
C VAL A 436 30.35 -11.08 -1.19
N GLU A 437 30.45 -10.84 0.13
CA GLU A 437 29.30 -10.83 1.01
C GLU A 437 28.32 -9.69 0.72
N LYS A 438 28.83 -8.52 0.32
CA LYS A 438 28.01 -7.40 -0.13
C LYS A 438 27.28 -7.72 -1.43
N VAL A 439 28.00 -8.25 -2.43
CA VAL A 439 27.43 -8.61 -3.74
C VAL A 439 26.37 -9.70 -3.60
N HIS A 440 26.60 -10.70 -2.74
CA HIS A 440 25.62 -11.73 -2.42
C HIS A 440 24.34 -11.14 -1.85
N CYS A 441 24.47 -10.29 -0.84
CA CYS A 441 23.35 -9.62 -0.18
C CYS A 441 22.50 -8.75 -1.14
N ASP A 442 23.15 -8.01 -2.05
CA ASP A 442 22.44 -7.18 -3.02
C ASP A 442 21.83 -8.00 -4.17
N SER A 443 22.44 -9.14 -4.53
CA SER A 443 21.89 -10.09 -5.49
C SER A 443 20.62 -10.79 -4.94
N CYS A 444 20.57 -11.08 -3.64
CA CYS A 444 19.36 -11.58 -2.99
C CYS A 444 18.17 -10.62 -3.11
N LYS A 445 18.37 -9.29 -3.19
CA LYS A 445 17.25 -8.34 -3.38
C LYS A 445 16.61 -8.44 -4.78
N SER A 446 17.40 -8.84 -5.76
CA SER A 446 16.95 -9.03 -7.14
C SER A 446 16.57 -10.50 -7.33
N TYR A 447 15.41 -10.91 -6.81
CA TYR A 447 14.86 -12.28 -6.91
C TYR A 447 14.52 -12.72 -8.36
N ASN A 448 15.22 -12.19 -9.38
CA ASN A 448 15.11 -12.50 -10.81
C ASN A 448 16.43 -12.17 -11.56
N VAL A 449 17.59 -12.49 -10.97
CA VAL A 449 18.85 -12.50 -11.73
C VAL A 449 18.90 -13.81 -12.51
N GLU A 450 18.46 -13.78 -13.78
CA GLU A 450 18.99 -14.71 -14.77
C GLU A 450 20.51 -14.57 -14.76
N LEU A 451 21.25 -15.70 -14.77
CA LEU A 451 22.71 -15.77 -14.68
C LEU A 451 23.45 -14.81 -15.64
N THR A 452 22.82 -14.41 -16.74
CA THR A 452 23.29 -13.40 -17.70
C THR A 452 23.37 -11.96 -17.16
N LYS A 453 22.72 -11.64 -16.02
CA LYS A 453 22.71 -10.27 -15.45
C LYS A 453 23.81 -9.99 -14.42
N VAL A 454 24.58 -11.00 -13.99
CA VAL A 454 25.70 -10.81 -13.04
C VAL A 454 26.78 -9.89 -13.64
N HIS A 455 27.04 -9.96 -14.94
CA HIS A 455 27.92 -9.00 -15.64
C HIS A 455 27.42 -7.55 -15.57
N VAL A 456 26.10 -7.33 -15.64
CA VAL A 456 25.52 -5.97 -15.62
C VAL A 456 25.60 -5.37 -14.22
N THR A 457 25.38 -6.15 -13.17
CA THR A 457 25.51 -5.67 -11.78
C THR A 457 26.95 -5.30 -11.43
N LEU A 458 27.94 -6.04 -11.93
CA LEU A 458 29.37 -5.72 -11.76
C LEU A 458 29.80 -4.45 -12.54
N SER A 459 29.31 -4.25 -13.76
CA SER A 459 29.59 -3.00 -14.50
C SER A 459 28.94 -1.77 -13.85
N ILE A 460 27.71 -1.87 -13.34
CA ILE A 460 27.04 -0.74 -12.66
C ILE A 460 27.75 -0.38 -11.34
N PHE A 461 28.26 -1.38 -10.59
CA PHE A 461 28.98 -1.14 -9.34
C PHE A 461 30.32 -0.41 -9.56
N LEU A 462 31.05 -0.76 -10.64
CA LEU A 462 32.31 -0.10 -11.01
C LEU A 462 32.09 1.35 -11.49
N ASP A 463 31.00 1.63 -12.21
CA ASP A 463 30.74 2.98 -12.76
C ASP A 463 30.10 3.97 -11.77
N THR A 464 29.52 3.51 -10.64
CA THR A 464 28.77 4.41 -9.72
C THR A 464 29.41 4.68 -8.36
N GLU A 465 30.37 3.87 -7.89
CA GLU A 465 31.02 4.07 -6.57
C GLU A 465 32.43 4.69 -6.60
N ILE A 466 33.07 4.81 -7.76
CA ILE A 466 34.42 5.42 -7.85
C ILE A 466 34.41 6.92 -7.45
N ASP A 467 33.27 7.61 -7.55
CA ASP A 467 33.16 9.04 -7.26
C ASP A 467 32.71 9.40 -5.81
N ARG A 468 32.46 8.43 -4.93
CA ARG A 468 31.87 8.72 -3.58
C ARG A 468 32.60 8.16 -2.37
N ILE A 469 33.78 7.55 -2.52
CA ILE A 469 34.58 7.12 -1.38
C ILE A 469 35.49 8.29 -0.93
N PRO A 470 35.44 8.76 0.33
CA PRO A 470 36.44 9.69 0.84
C PRO A 470 37.80 9.01 0.79
N LYS A 471 38.80 9.66 0.19
CA LYS A 471 40.18 9.17 0.06
C LYS A 471 40.74 8.73 1.43
N ILE A 472 40.66 7.44 1.74
CA ILE A 472 41.45 6.81 2.79
C ILE A 472 42.76 6.40 2.14
N SER A 473 43.83 7.08 2.52
CA SER A 473 45.19 6.83 2.04
C SER A 473 45.68 5.46 2.49
N PHE A 474 45.64 4.45 1.62
CA PHE A 474 46.37 3.20 1.84
C PHE A 474 47.77 3.34 1.24
N ASN A 475 48.78 3.46 2.10
CA ASN A 475 50.18 3.30 1.74
C ASN A 475 50.42 1.82 1.39
N PHE A 476 50.59 1.52 0.11
CA PHE A 476 51.09 0.22 -0.33
C PHE A 476 52.61 0.19 -0.18
N VAL A 477 53.09 -0.64 0.75
CA VAL A 477 54.49 -1.11 0.74
C VAL A 477 54.52 -2.34 -0.17
N ILE A 478 55.30 -2.25 -1.23
CA ILE A 478 55.58 -3.37 -2.15
C ILE A 478 56.78 -4.13 -1.56
N PRO A 479 56.68 -5.44 -1.25
CA PRO A 479 57.84 -6.30 -1.09
C PRO A 479 58.33 -6.75 -2.49
N ASP A 480 59.65 -6.79 -2.64
CA ASP A 480 60.46 -6.87 -3.88
C ASP A 480 59.97 -7.76 -5.03
#